data_AF-H3RLV3-F1
#
_entry.id   AF-H3RLV3-F1
#
_cell.length_a   1.000
_cell.length_b   1.000
_cell.length_c   1.000
_cell.angle_alpha   90.00
_cell.angle_beta   90.00
_cell.angle_gamma   90.00
#
_symmetry.space_group_name_H-M   'P 1'
#
loop_
_entity.id
_entity.type
_entity.pdbx_description
1 polymer ?
#
loop_
_entity_poly.entity_id
_entity_poly.type
_entity_poly.pdbx_seq_one_letter_code
_entity_poly.pdbx_strand_id
1 'polypeptide(L)' 'MGNDALLQVAEQQPAATTRAVRTKTLKAIPETFFAAHKTLRDTNKTNLDFSNYIMEALREKLERDGAI' A
#
# COMPACT_ATOMS: atom_id res chain seq x y z
N MET A 1 -31.79 -45.21 -14.56
CA MET A 1 -30.63 -44.77 -15.37
C MET A 1 -30.78 -43.29 -15.60
N GLY A 2 -29.76 -42.50 -15.28
CA GLY A 2 -29.72 -41.05 -15.56
C GLY A 2 -29.43 -40.21 -14.32
N ASN A 3 -28.25 -40.35 -13.73
CA ASN A 3 -27.72 -39.33 -12.82
C ASN A 3 -26.84 -38.42 -13.69
N ASP A 4 -27.42 -37.34 -14.20
CA ASP A 4 -26.69 -36.28 -14.88
C ASP A 4 -25.64 -35.70 -13.94
N ALA A 5 -24.39 -36.07 -14.19
CA ALA A 5 -23.23 -35.50 -13.53
C ALA A 5 -23.12 -34.03 -13.96
N LEU A 6 -23.60 -33.13 -13.11
CA LEU A 6 -23.26 -31.71 -13.17
C LEU A 6 -21.75 -31.57 -13.05
N LEU A 7 -21.07 -31.36 -14.17
CA LEU A 7 -19.70 -30.86 -14.21
C LEU A 7 -19.65 -29.54 -13.43
N GLN A 8 -19.11 -29.59 -12.21
CA GLN A 8 -18.71 -28.37 -11.51
C GLN A 8 -17.45 -27.85 -12.19
N VAL A 9 -17.62 -26.80 -12.99
CA VAL A 9 -16.52 -25.95 -13.44
C VAL A 9 -15.98 -25.29 -12.18
N ALA A 10 -14.85 -25.80 -11.68
CA ALA A 10 -14.08 -25.11 -10.66
C ALA A 10 -13.57 -23.80 -11.29
N GLU A 11 -14.29 -22.70 -11.04
CA GLU A 11 -13.75 -21.36 -11.22
C GLU A 11 -12.46 -21.29 -10.40
N GLN A 12 -11.33 -21.37 -11.10
CA GLN A 12 -10.02 -21.17 -10.55
C GLN A 12 -9.97 -19.74 -10.01
N GLN A 13 -10.26 -19.61 -8.71
CA GLN A 13 -9.99 -18.40 -7.96
C GLN A 13 -8.51 -18.06 -8.20
N PRO A 14 -8.17 -16.88 -8.77
CA PRO A 14 -6.77 -16.54 -8.97
C PRO A 14 -6.10 -16.56 -7.60
N ALA A 15 -5.07 -17.40 -7.49
CA ALA A 15 -4.30 -17.58 -6.26
C ALA A 15 -3.94 -16.21 -5.70
N ALA A 16 -4.49 -15.88 -4.54
CA ALA A 16 -4.25 -14.60 -3.89
C ALA A 16 -2.74 -14.43 -3.72
N THR A 17 -2.14 -13.54 -4.51
CA THR A 17 -0.74 -13.15 -4.38
C THR A 17 -0.56 -12.70 -2.94
N THR A 18 0.17 -13.49 -2.15
CA THR A 18 0.38 -13.20 -0.73
C THR A 18 1.11 -11.86 -0.65
N ARG A 19 0.41 -10.85 -0.16
CA ARG A 19 0.95 -9.49 -0.03
C ARG A 19 2.13 -9.55 0.95
N ALA A 20 3.35 -9.44 0.44
CA ALA A 20 4.59 -9.45 1.23
C ALA A 20 4.79 -8.13 2.01
N VAL A 21 3.77 -7.73 2.78
CA VAL A 21 3.79 -6.54 3.62
C VAL A 21 3.83 -6.93 5.09
N ARG A 22 4.60 -6.17 5.87
CA ARG A 22 4.54 -6.22 7.33
C ARG A 22 3.85 -4.97 7.82
N THR A 23 2.90 -5.13 8.73
CA THR A 23 2.22 -4.00 9.38
C THR A 23 3.12 -3.41 10.45
N LYS A 24 3.18 -2.08 10.52
CA LYS A 24 3.94 -1.38 11.56
C LYS A 24 3.20 -0.10 11.95
N THR A 25 2.98 0.08 13.25
CA THR A 25 2.38 1.29 13.81
C THR A 25 3.49 2.26 14.21
N LEU A 26 3.41 3.50 13.74
CA LEU A 26 4.34 4.56 14.14
C LEU A 26 3.99 5.00 15.56
N LYS A 27 4.95 4.91 16.50
CA LYS A 27 4.70 5.19 17.94
C LYS A 27 4.42 6.67 18.21
N ALA A 28 5.25 7.56 17.66
CA ALA A 28 5.11 9.00 17.79
C ALA A 28 5.81 9.65 16.60
N ILE A 29 5.20 10.72 16.08
CA ILE A 29 5.74 11.48 14.96
C ILE A 29 5.66 12.96 15.38
N PRO A 30 6.71 13.76 15.15
CA PRO A 30 6.67 15.19 15.40
C PRO A 30 5.49 15.87 14.70
N GLU A 31 4.78 16.74 15.43
CA GLU A 31 3.67 17.54 14.88
C GLU A 31 4.12 18.40 13.69
N THR A 32 5.39 18.81 13.68
CA THR A 32 6.00 19.58 12.59
C THR A 32 5.90 18.86 11.24
N PHE A 33 5.98 17.53 11.21
CA PHE A 33 5.86 16.76 9.97
C PHE A 33 4.42 16.70 9.47
N PHE A 34 3.44 16.62 10.37
CA PHE A 34 2.03 16.73 10.01
C PHE A 34 1.67 18.12 9.50
N ALA A 35 2.16 19.17 10.16
CA ALA A 35 1.98 20.54 9.71
C ALA A 35 2.57 20.76 8.32
N ALA A 36 3.80 20.30 8.08
CA ALA A 36 4.44 20.39 6.77
C ALA A 36 3.67 19.62 5.69
N HIS A 37 3.21 18.38 5.95
CA HIS A 37 2.40 17.62 5.00
C HIS A 37 1.08 18.33 4.70
N LYS A 38 0.42 18.88 5.72
CA LYS A 38 -0.80 19.68 5.54
C LYS A 38 -0.54 20.86 4.60
N THR A 39 0.54 21.61 4.80
CA THR A 39 0.92 22.71 3.90
C THR A 39 1.18 22.22 2.47
N LEU A 40 1.85 21.08 2.28
CA LEU A 40 2.06 20.50 0.95
C LEU A 40 0.75 20.12 0.27
N ARG A 41 -0.22 19.62 1.02
CA ARG A 41 -1.54 19.28 0.51
C ARG A 41 -2.36 20.53 0.16
N ASP A 42 -2.37 21.53 1.05
CA ASP A 42 -3.06 22.80 0.85
C ASP A 42 -2.48 23.58 -0.36
N THR A 43 -1.17 23.48 -0.58
CA THR A 43 -0.47 24.09 -1.74
C THR A 43 -0.53 23.23 -3.00
N ASN A 44 -1.33 22.15 -3.02
CA ASN A 44 -1.49 21.22 -4.14
C ASN A 44 -0.17 20.58 -4.62
N LYS A 45 0.87 20.53 -3.77
CA LYS A 45 2.13 19.84 -4.07
C LYS A 45 2.02 18.32 -3.90
N THR A 46 1.04 17.86 -3.11
CA THR A 46 0.71 16.44 -2.98
C THR A 46 -0.79 16.28 -2.78
N ASN A 47 -1.33 15.19 -3.31
CA ASN A 47 -2.70 14.74 -3.03
C ASN A 47 -2.72 13.41 -2.24
N LEU A 48 -1.54 12.93 -1.82
CA LEU A 48 -1.41 11.71 -1.03
C LEU A 48 -1.78 11.98 0.42
N ASP A 49 -2.45 11.02 1.04
CA ASP A 49 -2.57 10.95 2.49
C ASP A 49 -1.17 10.75 3.12
N PHE A 50 -1.07 11.07 4.40
CA PHE A 50 0.22 11.12 5.08
C PHE A 50 0.96 9.78 5.05
N SER A 51 0.25 8.66 5.17
CA SER A 51 0.84 7.32 5.15
C SER A 51 1.45 6.99 3.78
N ASN A 52 0.71 7.21 2.69
CA ASN A 52 1.24 6.98 1.34
C ASN A 52 2.38 7.95 1.01
N TYR A 53 2.28 9.21 1.44
CA TYR A 53 3.36 10.18 1.28
C TYR A 53 4.67 9.73 1.95
N ILE A 54 4.60 9.18 3.17
CA ILE A 54 5.76 8.63 3.87
C ILE A 54 6.33 7.42 3.12
N MET A 55 5.48 6.53 2.62
CA MET A 55 5.93 5.33 1.90
C MET A 55 6.67 5.66 0.61
N GLU A 56 6.19 6.63 -0.15
CA GLU A 56 6.87 7.11 -1.36
C GLU A 56 8.20 7.80 -1.02
N ALA A 57 8.22 8.66 0.00
CA ALA A 57 9.46 9.31 0.44
C ALA A 57 10.52 8.29 0.92
N LEU A 58 10.09 7.22 1.61
CA LEU A 58 10.99 6.13 2.02
C LEU A 58 11.51 5.35 0.82
N ARG A 59 10.63 5.01 -0.14
CA ARG A 59 11.02 4.33 -1.38
C ARG A 59 12.07 5.14 -2.13
N GLU A 60 11.78 6.41 -2.39
CA GLU A 60 12.67 7.32 -3.11
C GLU A 60 14.03 7.44 -2.41
N LYS A 61 14.05 7.51 -1.07
CA LYS A 61 15.30 7.53 -0.31
C LYS A 61 16.09 6.23 -0.45
N LEU A 62 15.44 5.07 -0.38
CA LEU A 62 16.11 3.78 -0.53
C LEU A 62 16.66 3.58 -1.94
N GLU A 63 15.93 4.03 -2.98
CA GLU A 63 16.41 4.00 -4.38
C GLU A 63 17.63 4.91 -4.56
N ARG A 64 17.60 6.13 -4.01
CA ARG A 64 18.75 7.06 -4.05
C ARG A 64 19.97 6.53 -3.30
N ASP A 65 19.74 5.83 -2.19
CA ASP A 65 20.79 5.19 -1.40
C ASP A 65 21.28 3.86 -2.03
N GLY A 66 20.65 3.39 -3.13
CA GLY A 66 21.00 2.15 -3.84
C GLY A 66 20.65 0.87 -3.07
N ALA A 67 19.76 0.95 -2.09
CA ALA A 67 19.35 -0.17 -1.26
C ALA A 67 18.23 -1.03 -1.89
N ILE A 68 17.49 -0.45 -2.86
CA ILE A 68 16.49 -1.12 -3.69
C ILE A 68 16.61 -0.67 -5.15
#